data_AF-A0A183E4F9-F1
#
_entry.id   AF-A0A183E4F9-F1
#
_cell.length_a   1.000
_cell.length_b   1.000
_cell.length_c   1.000
_cell.angle_alpha   90.00
_cell.angle_beta   90.00
_cell.angle_gamma   90.00
#
_symmetry.space_group_name_H-M   'P 1'
#
loop_
_entity.id
_entity.type
_entity.pdbx_description
1 polymer ?
#
loop_
_entity_poly.entity_id
_entity_poly.type
_entity_poly.pdbx_seq_one_letter_code
_entity_poly.pdbx_strand_id
1 'polypeptide(L)'
;MCMVCEKWFCNGRGNTAASHVILHLVRSQHKELILHKDGALGETVLECYQCGSKNIFMLGFIPAKLDTVVVVLCRNPCANIAVLKDRSWQVDDWKPLVFDRQLLPWLVKVPTEQEMLRCRQITAAQVGRLEELWKENPKAVFEDLEKPGMDLEPDAVQLKYDDAYQYRRIFEPLVAAEADYDRREKESQTQSVGHVRWDIGLNRKPQAFFHLPKFSEGTMKLMLGDELRLKHSQTAGTDWCCIGSVIKVPDSMSFQGFIHFLLEAASC
;
A
#
# COMPACT_ATOMS: atom_id res chain seq x y z
N MET A 1 16.64 -0.19 4.30
CA MET A 1 15.95 1.11 4.21
C MET A 1 14.67 0.94 3.40
N CYS A 2 13.61 1.65 3.77
CA CYS A 2 12.45 1.81 2.89
C CYS A 2 12.79 2.81 1.79
N MET A 3 12.57 2.44 0.52
CA MET A 3 12.93 3.33 -0.60
C MET A 3 11.94 4.47 -0.83
N VAL A 4 10.75 4.41 -0.23
CA VAL A 4 9.71 5.44 -0.42
C VAL A 4 9.89 6.60 0.56
N CYS A 5 10.12 6.30 1.84
CA CYS A 5 10.30 7.33 2.89
C CYS A 5 11.76 7.54 3.30
N GLU A 6 12.70 6.78 2.73
CA GLU A 6 14.14 6.87 2.99
C GLU A 6 14.54 6.66 4.47
N LYS A 7 13.69 5.97 5.25
CA LYS A 7 13.95 5.64 6.66
C LYS A 7 14.48 4.22 6.84
N TRP A 8 15.32 4.04 7.85
CA TRP A 8 15.85 2.75 8.26
C TRP A 8 14.99 2.12 9.36
N PHE A 9 14.72 0.83 9.21
CA PHE A 9 13.97 0.03 10.17
C PHE A 9 14.71 -1.28 10.40
N CYS A 10 14.71 -1.77 11.65
CA CYS A 10 15.34 -3.04 11.98
C CYS A 10 14.41 -4.23 11.71
N ASN A 11 14.99 -5.43 11.64
CA ASN A 11 14.25 -6.68 11.52
C ASN A 11 13.86 -7.28 12.90
N GLY A 12 13.98 -6.52 13.99
CA GLY A 12 13.60 -6.93 15.34
C GLY A 12 12.13 -6.62 15.65
N ARG A 13 11.50 -7.44 16.50
CA ARG A 13 10.08 -7.27 16.91
C ARG A 13 9.89 -6.33 18.11
N GLY A 14 10.85 -6.32 19.04
CA GLY A 14 10.72 -5.56 20.29
C GLY A 14 9.44 -5.90 21.02
N ASN A 15 8.68 -4.86 21.40
CA ASN A 15 7.37 -5.02 22.06
C ASN A 15 6.20 -5.03 21.06
N THR A 16 6.44 -5.36 19.79
CA THR A 16 5.42 -5.41 18.73
C THR A 16 5.25 -6.82 18.16
N ALA A 17 4.14 -7.07 17.47
CA ALA A 17 3.81 -8.39 16.93
C ALA A 17 4.50 -8.73 15.59
N ALA A 18 5.29 -7.81 15.02
CA ALA A 18 5.98 -7.95 13.73
C ALA A 18 7.33 -7.24 13.81
N SER A 19 8.26 -7.50 12.89
CA SER A 19 9.47 -6.66 12.84
C SER A 19 9.13 -5.20 12.52
N HIS A 20 9.93 -4.25 13.02
CA HIS A 20 9.70 -2.83 12.76
C HIS A 20 9.65 -2.50 11.25
N VAL A 21 10.48 -3.15 10.43
CA VAL A 21 10.43 -2.97 8.97
C VAL A 21 9.12 -3.45 8.36
N ILE A 22 8.62 -4.64 8.74
CA ILE A 22 7.36 -5.16 8.21
C ILE A 22 6.17 -4.35 8.73
N LEU A 23 6.19 -3.95 10.00
CA LEU A 23 5.15 -3.11 10.59
C LEU A 23 5.05 -1.77 9.86
N HIS A 24 6.18 -1.12 9.60
CA HIS A 24 6.25 0.11 8.81
C HIS A 24 5.67 -0.07 7.41
N LEU A 25 6.15 -1.06 6.65
CA LEU A 25 5.73 -1.29 5.27
C LEU A 25 4.22 -1.53 5.16
N VAL A 26 3.63 -2.26 6.11
CA VAL A 26 2.18 -2.49 6.15
C VAL A 26 1.42 -1.20 6.47
N ARG A 27 1.85 -0.43 7.47
CA ARG A 27 1.18 0.81 7.90
C ARG A 27 1.25 1.94 6.88
N SER A 28 2.41 2.07 6.22
CA SER A 28 2.66 3.08 5.20
C SER A 28 2.26 2.65 3.79
N GLN A 29 1.83 1.39 3.61
CA GLN A 29 1.58 0.75 2.31
C GLN A 29 2.80 0.77 1.37
N HIS A 30 4.01 0.97 1.90
CA HIS A 30 5.25 0.87 1.15
C HIS A 30 5.61 -0.60 0.88
N LYS A 31 6.31 -0.85 -0.22
CA LYS A 31 6.59 -2.22 -0.68
C LYS A 31 8.04 -2.47 -1.04
N GLU A 32 8.86 -1.41 -1.08
CA GLU A 32 10.20 -1.44 -1.66
C GLU A 32 11.29 -1.21 -0.62
N LEU A 33 12.31 -2.07 -0.64
CA LEU A 33 13.41 -2.07 0.30
C LEU A 33 14.76 -2.15 -0.41
N ILE A 34 15.76 -1.50 0.19
CA ILE A 34 17.19 -1.67 -0.13
C ILE A 34 17.95 -2.12 1.13
N LEU A 35 18.87 -3.07 0.94
CA LEU A 35 19.73 -3.60 2.00
C LEU A 35 20.89 -2.65 2.31
N HIS A 36 21.47 -2.77 3.50
CA HIS A 36 22.62 -1.95 3.90
C HIS A 36 23.90 -2.45 3.23
N LYS A 37 24.78 -1.52 2.83
CA LYS A 37 26.09 -1.81 2.24
C LYS A 37 26.97 -2.76 3.06
N ASP A 38 26.85 -2.71 4.39
CA ASP A 38 27.61 -3.57 5.31
C ASP A 38 26.86 -4.89 5.63
N GLY A 39 25.72 -5.13 4.98
CA GLY A 39 24.94 -6.36 5.12
C GLY A 39 25.56 -7.54 4.36
N ALA A 40 25.05 -8.75 4.62
CA ALA A 40 25.57 -9.98 4.01
C ALA A 40 25.51 -9.99 2.46
N LEU A 41 24.60 -9.20 1.88
CA LEU A 41 24.38 -9.08 0.44
C LEU A 41 24.72 -7.68 -0.10
N GLY A 42 25.42 -6.86 0.70
CA GLY A 42 25.74 -5.49 0.33
C GLY A 42 24.51 -4.60 0.08
N GLU A 43 24.75 -3.48 -0.60
CA GLU A 43 23.70 -2.55 -1.00
C GLU A 43 22.94 -3.11 -2.21
N THR A 44 21.87 -3.85 -1.93
CA THR A 44 21.07 -4.53 -2.94
C THR A 44 19.60 -4.15 -2.80
N VAL A 45 18.98 -3.76 -3.91
CA VAL A 45 17.52 -3.58 -4.00
C VAL A 45 16.86 -4.94 -4.13
N LEU A 46 15.83 -5.20 -3.34
CA LEU A 46 15.10 -6.46 -3.40
C LEU A 46 14.08 -6.43 -4.53
N GLU A 47 14.37 -7.15 -5.61
CA GLU A 47 13.51 -7.21 -6.79
C GLU A 47 13.45 -8.61 -7.41
N CYS A 48 12.38 -8.87 -8.14
CA CYS A 48 12.19 -10.10 -8.89
C CYS A 48 13.14 -10.15 -10.09
N TYR A 49 13.95 -11.19 -10.18
CA TYR A 49 14.88 -11.39 -11.29
C TYR A 49 14.20 -11.43 -12.67
N GLN A 50 12.95 -11.91 -12.74
CA GLN A 50 12.23 -12.12 -14.00
C GLN A 50 11.48 -10.89 -14.52
N CYS A 51 10.94 -10.05 -13.63
CA CYS A 51 10.08 -8.92 -14.02
C CYS A 51 10.46 -7.57 -13.39
N GLY A 52 11.49 -7.53 -12.53
CA GLY A 52 11.92 -6.32 -11.84
C GLY A 52 10.95 -5.80 -10.78
N SER A 53 9.89 -6.54 -10.43
CA SER A 53 8.96 -6.11 -9.38
C SER A 53 9.69 -6.02 -8.03
N LYS A 54 9.51 -4.90 -7.34
CA LYS A 54 10.14 -4.58 -6.04
C LYS A 54 9.21 -4.82 -4.84
N ASN A 55 8.03 -5.38 -5.08
CA ASN A 55 7.05 -5.60 -4.00
C ASN A 55 7.46 -6.78 -3.11
N ILE A 56 8.07 -6.46 -1.97
CA ILE A 56 8.61 -7.46 -1.03
C ILE A 56 7.59 -8.51 -0.57
N PHE A 57 6.31 -8.16 -0.49
CA PHE A 57 5.24 -9.09 -0.08
C PHE A 57 4.91 -10.14 -1.14
N MET A 58 5.31 -9.90 -2.39
CA MET A 58 5.16 -10.84 -3.50
C MET A 58 6.45 -11.63 -3.76
N LEU A 59 7.58 -11.18 -3.21
CA LEU A 59 8.89 -11.78 -3.43
C LEU A 59 9.12 -12.99 -2.52
N GLY A 60 9.78 -13.98 -3.09
CA GLY A 60 10.32 -15.14 -2.41
C GLY A 60 11.56 -15.63 -3.12
N PHE A 61 12.13 -16.71 -2.61
CA PHE A 61 13.30 -17.34 -3.20
C PHE A 61 13.04 -18.82 -3.49
N ILE A 62 13.73 -19.34 -4.50
CA ILE A 62 13.84 -20.77 -4.77
C ILE A 62 15.30 -21.16 -4.51
N PRO A 63 15.59 -22.11 -3.60
CA PRO A 63 16.94 -22.59 -3.38
C PRO A 63 17.39 -23.48 -4.56
N ALA A 64 18.59 -23.23 -5.11
CA ALA A 64 19.19 -24.15 -6.05
C ALA A 64 19.63 -25.43 -5.30
N LYS A 65 19.35 -26.62 -5.87
CA LYS A 65 19.66 -27.91 -5.22
C LYS A 65 21.16 -28.20 -5.07
N LEU A 66 22.01 -27.51 -5.83
CA LEU A 66 23.45 -27.80 -5.94
C LEU A 66 24.34 -26.58 -5.66
N ASP A 67 23.79 -25.37 -5.61
CA ASP A 67 24.55 -24.13 -5.43
C ASP A 67 24.01 -23.34 -4.24
N THR A 68 24.88 -22.59 -3.56
CA THR A 68 24.49 -21.59 -2.54
C THR A 68 23.75 -20.38 -3.12
N VAL A 69 23.44 -20.40 -4.41
CA VAL A 69 22.75 -19.34 -5.14
C VAL A 69 21.24 -19.43 -4.88
N VAL A 70 20.67 -18.31 -4.45
CA VAL A 70 19.23 -18.12 -4.29
C VAL A 70 18.71 -17.17 -5.36
N VAL A 71 17.63 -17.54 -6.03
CA VAL A 71 16.99 -16.68 -7.05
C VAL A 71 15.73 -16.07 -6.46
N VAL A 72 15.63 -14.74 -6.49
CA VAL A 72 14.44 -14.01 -6.00
C VAL A 72 13.42 -13.86 -7.12
N LEU A 73 12.20 -14.34 -6.88
CA LEU A 73 11.08 -14.33 -7.85
C LEU A 73 9.76 -13.97 -7.18
N CYS A 74 8.86 -13.33 -7.93
CA CYS A 74 7.46 -13.20 -7.53
C CYS A 74 6.79 -14.57 -7.43
N ARG A 75 5.90 -14.76 -6.44
CA ARG A 75 5.10 -15.98 -6.32
C ARG A 75 4.31 -16.29 -7.59
N ASN A 76 3.61 -15.29 -8.12
CA ASN A 76 2.87 -15.37 -9.37
C ASN A 76 3.13 -14.11 -10.22
N PRO A 77 3.28 -14.22 -11.55
CA PRO A 77 3.36 -15.46 -12.34
C PRO A 77 4.79 -16.03 -12.42
N CYS A 78 5.79 -15.34 -11.87
CA CYS A 78 7.21 -15.57 -12.21
C CYS A 78 7.73 -16.94 -11.76
N ALA A 79 7.45 -17.38 -10.53
CA ALA A 79 7.87 -18.71 -10.06
C ALA A 79 7.29 -19.83 -10.94
N ASN A 80 6.02 -19.72 -11.35
CA ASN A 80 5.39 -20.70 -12.25
C ASN A 80 6.06 -20.71 -13.64
N ILE A 81 6.34 -19.55 -14.20
CA ILE A 81 7.02 -19.45 -15.51
C ILE A 81 8.44 -20.03 -15.42
N ALA A 82 9.14 -19.80 -14.32
CA ALA A 82 10.49 -20.31 -14.13
C ALA A 82 10.53 -21.85 -14.13
N VAL A 83 9.58 -22.48 -13.43
CA VAL A 83 9.44 -23.95 -13.39
C VAL A 83 9.09 -24.55 -14.76
N LEU A 84 8.32 -23.83 -15.57
CA LEU A 84 8.03 -24.27 -16.95
C LEU A 84 9.28 -24.24 -17.84
N LYS A 85 10.19 -23.28 -17.63
CA LYS A 85 11.40 -23.12 -18.43
C LYS A 85 12.54 -24.04 -17.98
N ASP A 86 12.66 -24.27 -16.68
CA ASP A 86 13.70 -25.11 -16.09
C ASP A 86 13.07 -26.21 -15.21
N ARG A 87 13.07 -27.44 -15.72
CA ARG A 87 12.51 -28.62 -15.04
C ARG A 87 13.24 -28.99 -13.75
N SER A 88 14.39 -28.37 -13.45
CA SER A 88 15.12 -28.60 -12.20
C SER A 88 14.47 -27.91 -11.01
N TRP A 89 13.66 -26.87 -11.25
CA TRP A 89 12.96 -26.10 -10.20
C TRP A 89 11.54 -26.62 -10.00
N GLN A 90 11.06 -26.60 -8.76
CA GLN A 90 9.68 -26.93 -8.42
C GLN A 90 9.02 -25.70 -7.79
N VAL A 91 7.74 -25.46 -8.09
CA VAL A 91 7.01 -24.28 -7.57
C VAL A 91 6.92 -24.36 -6.04
N ASP A 92 6.79 -25.57 -5.51
CA ASP A 92 6.69 -25.83 -4.07
C ASP A 92 7.98 -25.50 -3.30
N ASP A 93 9.11 -25.37 -3.98
CA ASP A 93 10.37 -24.93 -3.38
C ASP A 93 10.41 -23.41 -3.13
N TRP A 94 9.45 -22.64 -3.70
CA TRP A 94 9.34 -21.21 -3.46
C TRP A 94 8.97 -20.90 -2.01
N LYS A 95 9.78 -20.07 -1.37
CA LYS A 95 9.56 -19.61 0.01
C LYS A 95 9.54 -18.08 0.06
N PRO A 96 8.60 -17.46 0.80
CA PRO A 96 8.49 -16.01 0.85
C PRO A 96 9.69 -15.36 1.55
N LEU A 97 10.09 -14.16 1.12
CA LEU A 97 11.13 -13.38 1.80
C LEU A 97 10.65 -12.82 3.15
N VAL A 98 9.34 -12.67 3.31
CA VAL A 98 8.68 -12.32 4.57
C VAL A 98 8.09 -13.58 5.17
N PHE A 99 8.58 -13.99 6.34
CA PHE A 99 8.09 -15.16 7.07
C PHE A 99 7.85 -14.78 8.53
N ASP A 100 6.71 -15.22 9.08
CA ASP A 100 6.26 -14.89 10.44
C ASP A 100 6.41 -13.38 10.78
N ARG A 101 5.96 -12.53 9.85
CA ARG A 101 5.97 -11.06 9.98
C ARG A 101 7.38 -10.45 10.18
N GLN A 102 8.42 -11.14 9.71
CA GLN A 102 9.81 -10.65 9.65
C GLN A 102 10.45 -10.96 8.30
N LEU A 103 11.54 -10.28 7.96
CA LEU A 103 12.40 -10.69 6.87
C LEU A 103 13.22 -11.92 7.30
N LEU A 104 13.57 -12.77 6.34
CA LEU A 104 14.39 -13.95 6.61
C LEU A 104 15.74 -13.57 7.26
N PRO A 105 16.22 -14.30 8.28
CA PRO A 105 17.45 -13.93 9.01
C PRO A 105 18.73 -13.87 8.16
N TRP A 106 18.81 -14.66 7.09
CA TRP A 106 19.95 -14.63 6.16
C TRP A 106 19.93 -13.38 5.26
N LEU A 107 18.75 -12.78 5.06
CA LEU A 107 18.57 -11.55 4.28
C LEU A 107 18.89 -10.33 5.15
N VAL A 108 18.31 -10.29 6.35
CA VAL A 108 18.55 -9.23 7.36
C VAL A 108 18.64 -9.87 8.73
N LYS A 109 19.81 -9.73 9.37
CA LYS A 109 20.05 -10.24 10.72
C LYS A 109 18.97 -9.72 11.69
N VAL A 110 18.45 -10.62 12.50
CA VAL A 110 17.54 -10.26 13.60
C VAL A 110 18.40 -9.83 14.78
N PRO A 111 18.19 -8.62 15.34
CA PRO A 111 18.91 -8.18 16.53
C PRO A 111 18.70 -9.13 17.71
N THR A 112 19.74 -9.31 18.51
CA THR A 112 19.69 -10.13 19.73
C THR A 112 18.85 -9.47 20.82
N GLU A 113 18.40 -10.26 21.81
CA GLU A 113 17.62 -9.73 22.94
C GLU A 113 18.36 -8.63 23.71
N GLN A 114 19.68 -8.78 23.90
CA GLN A 114 20.50 -7.79 24.59
C GLN A 114 20.59 -6.46 23.82
N GLU A 115 20.68 -6.51 22.49
CA GLU A 115 20.64 -5.32 21.65
C GLU A 115 19.25 -4.65 21.72
N MET A 116 18.19 -5.45 21.66
CA MET A 116 16.81 -4.96 21.72
C MET A 116 16.46 -4.32 23.06
N LEU A 117 16.98 -4.83 24.18
CA LEU A 117 16.80 -4.25 25.52
C LEU A 117 17.48 -2.88 25.67
N ARG A 118 18.56 -2.64 24.93
CA ARG A 118 19.27 -1.35 24.92
C ARG A 118 18.58 -0.31 24.03
N CYS A 119 17.72 -0.74 23.12
CA CYS A 119 16.94 0.16 22.27
C CYS A 119 15.76 0.78 23.04
N ARG A 120 15.19 1.85 22.48
CA ARG A 120 13.95 2.45 22.99
C ARG A 120 12.81 1.43 22.95
N GLN A 121 12.14 1.24 24.08
CA GLN A 121 11.05 0.30 24.24
C GLN A 121 9.75 0.89 23.71
N ILE A 122 9.60 0.95 22.39
CA ILE A 122 8.41 1.48 21.73
C ILE A 122 7.26 0.47 21.73
N THR A 123 6.05 0.92 22.08
CA THR A 123 4.84 0.08 22.04
C THR A 123 4.20 0.11 20.66
N ALA A 124 3.37 -0.89 20.35
CA ALA A 124 2.64 -0.93 19.08
C ALA A 124 1.72 0.30 18.86
N ALA A 125 1.14 0.84 19.94
CA ALA A 125 0.32 2.06 19.89
C ALA A 125 1.16 3.28 19.50
N GLN A 126 2.34 3.45 20.13
CA GLN A 126 3.27 4.53 19.81
C GLN A 126 3.79 4.45 18.37
N VAL A 127 4.11 3.25 17.87
CA VAL A 127 4.45 3.06 16.45
C VAL A 127 3.30 3.53 15.56
N GLY A 128 2.06 3.13 15.88
CA GLY A 128 0.87 3.53 15.13
C GLY A 128 0.71 5.04 15.05
N ARG A 129 0.83 5.75 16.19
CA ARG A 129 0.76 7.22 16.24
C ARG A 129 1.90 7.87 15.45
N LEU A 130 3.12 7.33 15.53
CA LEU A 130 4.26 7.88 14.80
C LEU A 130 4.13 7.73 13.29
N GLU A 131 3.62 6.59 12.82
CA GLU A 131 3.31 6.38 11.39
C GLU A 131 2.24 7.34 10.90
N GLU A 132 1.20 7.61 11.71
CA GLU A 132 0.18 8.60 11.37
C GLU A 132 0.76 10.01 11.30
N LEU A 133 1.59 10.37 12.28
CA LEU A 133 2.29 11.66 12.31
C LEU A 133 3.20 11.85 11.10
N TRP A 134 3.83 10.79 10.60
CA TRP A 134 4.68 10.85 9.40
C TRP A 134 3.90 11.10 8.10
N LYS A 135 2.60 10.85 8.05
CA LYS A 135 1.77 11.22 6.89
C LYS A 135 1.68 12.73 6.72
N GLU A 136 1.63 13.48 7.82
CA GLU A 136 1.52 14.94 7.82
C GLU A 136 2.89 15.61 7.94
N ASN A 137 3.78 15.03 8.75
CA ASN A 137 5.12 15.54 9.00
C ASN A 137 6.17 14.41 8.89
N PRO A 138 6.76 14.19 7.71
CA PRO A 138 7.75 13.14 7.49
C PRO A 138 9.01 13.27 8.36
N LYS A 139 9.31 14.47 8.89
CA LYS A 139 10.47 14.75 9.75
C LYS A 139 10.19 14.57 11.23
N ALA A 140 8.97 14.20 11.60
CA ALA A 140 8.63 14.01 13.00
C ALA A 140 9.50 12.92 13.65
N VAL A 141 9.86 13.16 14.90
CA VAL A 141 10.62 12.25 15.76
C VAL A 141 9.72 11.73 16.86
N PHE A 142 10.18 10.70 17.58
CA PHE A 142 9.39 10.08 18.62
C PHE A 142 9.03 11.05 19.75
N GLU A 143 9.92 12.00 20.08
CA GLU A 143 9.69 13.03 21.10
C GLU A 143 8.52 13.96 20.74
N ASP A 144 8.15 14.05 19.45
CA ASP A 144 6.97 14.81 19.04
C ASP A 144 5.67 14.17 19.56
N LEU A 145 5.65 12.85 19.81
CA LEU A 145 4.49 12.17 20.39
C LEU A 145 4.18 12.63 21.83
N GLU A 146 5.16 13.19 22.54
CA GLU A 146 5.03 13.64 23.93
C GLU A 146 4.52 15.09 24.02
N LYS A 147 4.25 15.75 22.88
CA LYS A 147 3.75 17.13 22.87
C LYS A 147 2.31 17.22 23.38
N PRO A 148 2.00 18.19 24.26
CA PRO A 148 0.65 18.38 24.76
C PRO A 148 -0.34 18.62 23.61
N GLY A 149 -1.47 17.91 23.62
CA GLY A 149 -2.52 18.03 22.60
C GLY A 149 -2.55 16.92 21.54
N MET A 150 -1.53 16.06 21.48
CA MET A 150 -1.53 14.87 20.61
C MET A 150 -2.26 13.66 21.19
N ASP A 151 -2.65 13.71 22.47
CA ASP A 151 -3.30 12.62 23.22
C ASP A 151 -4.83 12.72 23.30
N LEU A 152 -5.47 13.56 22.48
CA LEU A 152 -6.94 13.59 22.41
C LEU A 152 -7.47 12.38 21.61
N GLU A 153 -7.22 11.17 22.12
CA GLU A 153 -7.92 9.99 21.64
C GLU A 153 -9.41 10.14 21.99
N PRO A 154 -10.32 9.90 21.04
CA PRO A 154 -11.75 10.03 21.29
C PRO A 154 -12.21 9.04 22.36
N ASP A 155 -13.23 9.44 23.12
CA ASP A 155 -13.83 8.61 24.17
C ASP A 155 -14.27 7.24 23.61
N ALA A 156 -14.05 6.18 24.39
CA ALA A 156 -14.47 4.84 24.00
C ALA A 156 -16.00 4.71 23.95
N VAL A 157 -16.48 3.93 22.97
CA VAL A 157 -17.90 3.59 22.82
C VAL A 157 -18.38 2.81 24.04
N GLN A 158 -19.57 3.14 24.54
CA GLN A 158 -20.16 2.56 25.74
C GLN A 158 -21.38 1.70 25.37
N LEU A 159 -21.73 0.74 26.23
CA LEU A 159 -22.92 -0.09 26.04
C LEU A 159 -24.23 0.63 26.40
N LYS A 160 -24.16 1.67 27.24
CA LYS A 160 -25.28 2.50 27.68
C LYS A 160 -24.82 3.95 27.73
N TYR A 161 -25.75 4.86 27.42
CA TYR A 161 -25.53 6.30 27.42
C TYR A 161 -26.60 6.94 28.30
N ASP A 162 -26.22 8.00 29.01
CA ASP A 162 -27.08 8.79 29.89
C ASP A 162 -28.14 9.56 29.08
N ASP A 163 -27.74 10.11 27.92
CA ASP A 163 -28.64 10.82 27.00
C ASP A 163 -28.10 10.84 25.55
N ALA A 164 -28.89 11.40 24.64
CA ALA A 164 -28.53 11.55 23.24
C ALA A 164 -27.37 12.54 23.00
N TYR A 165 -27.12 13.49 23.92
CA TYR A 165 -26.02 14.43 23.81
C TYR A 165 -24.68 13.76 24.13
N GLN A 166 -24.64 12.88 25.13
CA GLN A 166 -23.47 12.04 25.42
C GLN A 166 -23.20 11.08 24.27
N TYR A 167 -24.23 10.44 23.71
CA TYR A 167 -24.08 9.59 22.52
C TYR A 167 -23.47 10.38 21.36
N ARG A 168 -24.01 11.56 21.05
CA ARG A 168 -23.47 12.42 19.98
C ARG A 168 -22.04 12.82 20.28
N ARG A 169 -21.72 13.28 21.49
CA ARG A 169 -20.37 13.70 21.88
C ARG A 169 -19.32 12.61 21.71
N ILE A 170 -19.69 11.34 21.93
CA ILE A 170 -18.79 10.19 21.77
C ILE A 170 -18.68 9.76 20.29
N PHE A 171 -19.80 9.69 19.56
CA PHE A 171 -19.79 9.21 18.17
C PHE A 171 -19.39 10.27 17.13
N GLU A 172 -19.68 11.55 17.35
CA GLU A 172 -19.41 12.64 16.40
C GLU A 172 -17.91 12.74 16.05
N PRO A 173 -16.96 12.70 17.00
CA PRO A 173 -15.53 12.67 16.68
C PRO A 173 -15.10 11.40 15.93
N LEU A 174 -15.70 10.24 16.22
CA LEU A 174 -15.38 8.98 15.56
C LEU A 174 -15.83 8.99 14.09
N VAL A 175 -17.05 9.47 13.84
CA VAL A 175 -17.58 9.62 12.48
C VAL A 175 -16.79 10.66 11.70
N ALA A 176 -16.42 11.78 12.33
CA ALA A 176 -15.59 12.79 11.70
C ALA A 176 -14.20 12.24 11.34
N ALA A 177 -13.56 11.50 12.25
CA ALA A 177 -12.27 10.88 12.00
C ALA A 177 -12.32 9.85 10.85
N GLU A 178 -13.37 9.03 10.78
CA GLU A 178 -13.57 8.08 9.67
C GLU A 178 -13.82 8.82 8.34
N ALA A 179 -14.64 9.87 8.34
CA ALA A 179 -14.91 10.67 7.16
C ALA A 179 -13.64 11.37 6.64
N ASP A 180 -12.82 11.90 7.55
CA ASP A 180 -11.53 12.51 7.21
C ASP A 180 -10.54 11.47 6.65
N TYR A 181 -10.51 10.27 7.25
CA TYR A 181 -9.69 9.16 6.76
C TYR A 181 -10.12 8.73 5.34
N ASP A 182 -11.41 8.47 5.12
CA ASP A 182 -11.96 8.09 3.82
C ASP A 182 -11.71 9.16 2.74
N ARG A 183 -11.87 10.45 3.11
CA ARG A 183 -11.57 11.58 2.21
C ARG A 183 -10.10 11.57 1.79
N ARG A 184 -9.16 11.49 2.74
CA ARG A 184 -7.72 11.49 2.46
C ARG A 184 -7.31 10.30 1.60
N GLU A 185 -7.84 9.11 1.89
CA GLU A 185 -7.57 7.89 1.11
C GLU A 185 -8.10 8.00 -0.32
N LYS A 186 -9.29 8.57 -0.54
CA LYS A 186 -9.84 8.79 -1.88
C LYS A 186 -9.05 9.85 -2.66
N GLU A 187 -8.64 10.93 -2.00
CA GLU A 187 -7.86 12.00 -2.62
C GLU A 187 -6.45 11.53 -3.05
N SER A 188 -5.80 10.67 -2.25
CA SER A 188 -4.47 10.09 -2.54
C SER A 188 -4.48 9.11 -3.73
N GLN A 189 -5.65 8.57 -4.09
CA GLN A 189 -5.84 7.68 -5.23
C GLN A 189 -5.94 8.41 -6.56
N THR A 190 -5.81 9.74 -6.58
CA THR A 190 -5.64 10.51 -7.82
C THR A 190 -4.51 9.92 -8.66
N GLN A 191 -4.76 9.74 -9.95
CA GLN A 191 -3.78 9.17 -10.88
C GLN A 191 -3.90 9.82 -12.25
N SER A 192 -2.76 9.93 -12.93
CA SER A 192 -2.73 10.37 -14.31
C SER A 192 -3.18 9.23 -15.22
N VAL A 193 -4.06 9.57 -16.15
CA VAL A 193 -4.61 8.62 -17.12
C VAL A 193 -3.96 8.91 -18.46
N GLY A 194 -3.36 7.90 -19.09
CA GLY A 194 -2.63 8.08 -20.36
C GLY A 194 -3.55 8.40 -21.53
N HIS A 195 -4.29 7.40 -22.02
CA HIS A 195 -5.18 7.56 -23.17
C HIS A 195 -6.64 7.36 -22.75
N VAL A 196 -7.49 8.33 -23.10
CA VAL A 196 -8.93 8.26 -22.92
C VAL A 196 -9.59 8.09 -24.28
N ARG A 197 -10.32 6.98 -24.48
CA ARG A 197 -11.18 6.78 -25.65
C ARG A 197 -12.57 7.31 -25.31
N TRP A 198 -13.16 8.05 -26.24
CA TRP A 198 -14.50 8.64 -26.10
C TRP A 198 -15.50 7.90 -26.99
N ASP A 199 -16.73 7.76 -26.51
CA ASP A 199 -17.83 7.14 -27.25
C ASP A 199 -19.18 7.73 -26.83
N ILE A 200 -20.25 7.43 -27.56
CA ILE A 200 -21.62 7.80 -27.21
C ILE A 200 -22.40 6.51 -26.96
N GLY A 201 -22.90 6.34 -25.74
CA GLY A 201 -23.71 5.19 -25.39
C GLY A 201 -25.03 5.15 -26.17
N LEU A 202 -25.69 3.99 -26.19
CA LEU A 202 -27.03 3.83 -26.80
C LEU A 202 -28.08 4.78 -26.19
N ASN A 203 -27.87 5.21 -24.95
CA ASN A 203 -28.66 6.22 -24.24
C ASN A 203 -28.35 7.67 -24.67
N ARG A 204 -27.54 7.87 -25.73
CA ARG A 204 -27.06 9.17 -26.22
C ARG A 204 -26.25 9.99 -25.21
N LYS A 205 -25.73 9.35 -24.16
CA LYS A 205 -24.85 10.02 -23.19
C LYS A 205 -23.38 9.77 -23.52
N PRO A 206 -22.49 10.77 -23.33
CA PRO A 206 -21.07 10.62 -23.55
C PRO A 206 -20.46 9.62 -22.56
N GLN A 207 -19.54 8.80 -23.06
CA GLN A 207 -18.83 7.78 -22.31
C GLN A 207 -17.32 7.92 -22.53
N ALA A 208 -16.54 7.66 -21.49
CA ALA A 208 -15.09 7.58 -21.54
C ALA A 208 -14.60 6.19 -21.14
N PHE A 209 -13.51 5.78 -21.77
CA PHE A 209 -12.85 4.49 -21.55
C PHE A 209 -11.38 4.74 -21.29
N PHE A 210 -10.89 4.26 -20.15
CA PHE A 210 -9.51 4.47 -19.75
C PHE A 210 -8.99 3.37 -18.81
N HIS A 211 -7.67 3.31 -18.67
CA HIS A 211 -7.00 2.38 -17.75
C HIS A 211 -6.51 3.13 -16.51
N LEU A 212 -6.73 2.53 -15.33
CA LEU A 212 -6.21 3.03 -14.06
C LEU A 212 -5.12 2.05 -13.57
N PRO A 213 -3.82 2.42 -13.62
CA PRO A 213 -2.73 1.58 -13.16
C PRO A 213 -2.92 1.05 -11.73
N LYS A 214 -3.31 1.92 -10.79
CA LYS A 214 -3.53 1.55 -9.39
C LYS A 214 -4.63 0.49 -9.21
N PHE A 215 -5.64 0.50 -10.07
CA PHE A 215 -6.71 -0.51 -10.07
C PHE A 215 -6.18 -1.86 -10.55
N SER A 216 -5.39 -1.89 -11.62
CA SER A 216 -4.79 -3.13 -12.15
C SER A 216 -3.82 -3.81 -11.17
N GLU A 217 -3.20 -3.02 -10.30
CA GLU A 217 -2.29 -3.50 -9.24
C GLU A 217 -3.01 -3.94 -7.95
N GLY A 218 -4.35 -3.78 -7.89
CA GLY A 218 -5.17 -4.12 -6.72
C GLY A 218 -5.03 -3.14 -5.54
N THR A 219 -4.42 -1.97 -5.76
CA THR A 219 -4.25 -0.93 -4.74
C THR A 219 -5.45 0.01 -4.62
N MET A 220 -6.31 0.02 -5.64
CA MET A 220 -7.55 0.79 -5.68
C MET A 220 -8.72 -0.18 -5.85
N LYS A 221 -9.79 0.04 -5.10
CA LYS A 221 -11.07 -0.66 -5.29
C LYS A 221 -12.04 0.30 -5.97
N LEU A 222 -12.77 -0.22 -6.95
CA LEU A 222 -13.75 0.53 -7.72
C LEU A 222 -14.99 -0.33 -7.90
N MET A 223 -16.16 0.22 -7.61
CA MET A 223 -17.46 -0.42 -7.72
C MET A 223 -18.29 0.22 -8.82
N LEU A 224 -19.29 -0.51 -9.31
CA LEU A 224 -20.28 0.06 -10.23
C LEU A 224 -21.08 1.14 -9.49
N GLY A 225 -21.21 2.30 -10.12
CA GLY A 225 -21.86 3.48 -9.55
C GLY A 225 -20.93 4.45 -8.83
N ASP A 226 -19.66 4.10 -8.59
CA ASP A 226 -18.70 5.02 -7.98
C ASP A 226 -18.53 6.28 -8.85
N GLU A 227 -18.44 7.44 -8.18
CA GLU A 227 -18.21 8.72 -8.84
C GLU A 227 -16.72 8.95 -9.06
N LEU A 228 -16.34 9.27 -10.30
CA LEU A 228 -14.98 9.71 -10.62
C LEU A 228 -15.01 11.10 -11.23
N ARG A 229 -13.93 11.85 -11.01
CA ARG A 229 -13.69 13.15 -11.63
C ARG A 229 -12.56 13.02 -12.65
N LEU A 230 -12.87 13.22 -13.93
CA LEU A 230 -11.88 13.28 -15.00
C LEU A 230 -11.47 14.73 -15.23
N LYS A 231 -10.16 15.01 -15.29
CA LYS A 231 -9.60 16.35 -15.54
C LYS A 231 -8.64 16.32 -16.72
N HIS A 232 -8.61 17.39 -17.49
CA HIS A 232 -7.76 17.52 -18.66
C HIS A 232 -7.22 18.96 -18.77
N SER A 233 -5.89 19.10 -18.75
CA SER A 233 -5.19 20.40 -18.74
C SER A 233 -4.31 20.67 -19.97
N GLN A 234 -4.15 19.71 -20.90
CA GLN A 234 -3.09 19.79 -21.92
C GLN A 234 -3.54 20.36 -23.28
N THR A 235 -4.78 20.16 -23.70
CA THR A 235 -5.14 20.30 -25.13
C THR A 235 -6.19 21.38 -25.46
N ALA A 236 -6.75 22.10 -24.48
CA ALA A 236 -7.90 22.99 -24.70
C ALA A 236 -7.71 24.47 -24.31
N GLY A 237 -6.55 24.88 -23.79
CA GLY A 237 -6.33 26.26 -23.32
C GLY A 237 -7.10 26.64 -22.04
N THR A 238 -8.08 25.84 -21.64
CA THR A 238 -8.86 25.93 -20.40
C THR A 238 -8.86 24.59 -19.67
N ASP A 239 -8.80 24.61 -18.34
CA ASP A 239 -8.94 23.42 -17.50
C ASP A 239 -10.34 22.83 -17.66
N TRP A 240 -10.43 21.65 -18.26
CA TRP A 240 -11.69 20.90 -18.35
C TRP A 240 -11.76 19.88 -17.21
N CYS A 241 -12.93 19.76 -16.61
CA CYS A 241 -13.23 18.68 -15.67
C CYS A 241 -14.66 18.19 -15.88
N CYS A 242 -14.93 16.92 -15.59
CA CYS A 242 -16.29 16.38 -15.56
C CYS A 242 -16.41 15.30 -14.49
N ILE A 243 -17.60 15.19 -13.90
CA ILE A 243 -17.97 14.12 -12.97
C ILE A 243 -18.83 13.09 -13.72
N GLY A 244 -18.67 11.83 -13.34
CA GLY A 244 -19.42 10.74 -13.93
C GLY A 244 -19.38 9.51 -13.05
N SER A 245 -20.12 8.49 -13.48
CA SER A 245 -20.28 7.23 -12.74
C SER A 245 -19.64 6.06 -13.48
N VAL A 246 -19.08 5.14 -12.70
CA VAL A 246 -18.51 3.89 -13.22
C VAL A 246 -19.63 2.95 -13.64
N ILE A 247 -19.69 2.61 -14.92
CA ILE A 247 -20.71 1.70 -15.49
C ILE A 247 -20.16 0.32 -15.84
N LYS A 248 -18.83 0.17 -15.90
CA LYS A 248 -18.17 -1.13 -16.06
C LYS A 248 -16.77 -1.09 -15.47
N VAL A 249 -16.43 -2.13 -14.73
CA VAL A 249 -15.10 -2.39 -14.20
C VAL A 249 -14.48 -3.56 -14.99
N PRO A 250 -13.17 -3.55 -15.31
CA PRO A 250 -12.50 -4.68 -15.95
C PRO A 250 -12.65 -5.95 -15.13
N ASP A 251 -13.14 -7.02 -15.77
CA ASP A 251 -13.13 -8.38 -15.23
C ASP A 251 -12.19 -9.26 -16.05
N SER A 252 -11.72 -10.34 -15.46
CA SER A 252 -10.88 -11.40 -16.03
C SER A 252 -11.39 -11.95 -17.37
N MET A 253 -12.69 -11.85 -17.68
CA MET A 253 -13.30 -12.26 -18.95
C MET A 253 -13.42 -11.15 -20.00
N SER A 254 -13.21 -9.88 -19.64
CA SER A 254 -13.28 -8.77 -20.59
C SER A 254 -11.92 -8.50 -21.24
N PHE A 255 -11.79 -8.80 -22.53
CA PHE A 255 -10.59 -8.58 -23.36
C PHE A 255 -10.12 -7.11 -23.43
N GLN A 256 -10.86 -6.18 -22.83
CA GLN A 256 -10.58 -4.76 -22.79
C GLN A 256 -10.49 -4.34 -21.34
N GLY A 257 -9.28 -4.19 -20.82
CA GLY A 257 -8.96 -3.76 -19.45
C GLY A 257 -9.33 -2.29 -19.15
N PHE A 258 -10.38 -1.76 -19.76
CA PHE A 258 -10.79 -0.38 -19.63
C PHE A 258 -11.94 -0.24 -18.65
N ILE A 259 -11.87 0.78 -17.80
CA ILE A 259 -12.99 1.25 -17.00
C ILE A 259 -13.91 2.04 -17.92
N HIS A 260 -15.21 1.72 -17.88
CA HIS A 260 -16.21 2.46 -18.62
C HIS A 260 -16.86 3.48 -17.68
N PHE A 261 -16.86 4.73 -18.12
CA PHE A 261 -17.27 5.88 -17.35
C PHE A 261 -18.37 6.63 -18.10
N LEU A 262 -19.50 6.88 -17.44
CA LEU A 262 -20.61 7.65 -17.97
C LEU A 262 -20.52 9.09 -17.48
N LEU A 263 -20.40 10.04 -18.39
CA LEU A 263 -20.29 11.46 -18.04
C LEU A 263 -21.66 12.02 -17.67
N GLU A 264 -21.71 12.83 -16.61
CA GLU A 264 -22.88 13.62 -16.28
C GLU A 264 -22.87 14.95 -17.02
N ALA A 265 -23.95 15.23 -17.74
CA ALA A 265 -24.09 16.39 -18.61
C ALA A 265 -24.03 17.75 -17.90
N ALA A 266 -24.08 17.77 -16.56
CA ALA A 266 -24.19 19.00 -15.77
C ALA A 266 -22.85 19.66 -15.41
N SER A 267 -21.70 19.05 -15.76
CA SER A 267 -20.40 19.51 -15.26
C SER A 267 -19.25 19.52 -16.27
N CYS A 268 -19.54 19.61 -17.58
CA CYS A 268 -18.53 19.84 -18.64
C CYS A 268 -18.43 21.32 -19.03
#